data_AF-R9K821-F1
#
_entry.id   AF-R9K821-F1
#
_cell.length_a   1.000
_cell.length_b   1.000
_cell.length_c   1.000
_cell.angle_alpha   90.00
_cell.angle_beta   90.00
_cell.angle_gamma   90.00
#
_symmetry.space_group_name_H-M   'P 1'
#
loop_
_entity.id
_entity.type
_entity.pdbx_description
1 polymer ?
#
loop_
_entity_poly.entity_id
_entity_poly.type
_entity_poly.pdbx_seq_one_letter_code
_entity_poly.pdbx_strand_id
1 'polypeptide(L)'
;MSDSRDFKIESAMSRIMGDFPLDMKEEESDFSKDLLLLFLYEYRMFNQSFTHAAKEYGKGGDFNEAMSKVMGFESEQEFNNVMFLREVMRFINSTSEISDIVRVYAKQPELARTRLKNLLSEHSL
;
A
#
# COMPACT_ATOMS: atom_id res chain seq x y z
N MET A 1 26.62 8.22 -0.88
CA MET A 1 25.80 9.43 -1.08
C MET A 1 24.38 9.03 -0.78
N SER A 2 23.73 9.64 0.22
CA SER A 2 22.29 9.47 0.41
C SER A 2 21.59 9.93 -0.87
N ASP A 3 20.66 9.14 -1.37
CA ASP A 3 19.86 9.51 -2.53
C ASP A 3 19.12 10.81 -2.19
N SER A 4 19.10 11.80 -3.10
CA SER A 4 18.33 13.03 -2.89
C SER A 4 16.86 12.74 -2.55
N ARG A 5 16.34 11.58 -2.93
CA ARG A 5 15.00 11.09 -2.57
C ARG A 5 14.85 10.77 -1.09
N ASP A 6 15.84 10.18 -0.43
CA ASP A 6 15.75 9.82 1.00
C ASP A 6 15.56 11.07 1.85
N PHE A 7 16.37 12.11 1.59
CA PHE A 7 16.25 13.41 2.26
C PHE A 7 14.90 14.08 2.00
N LYS A 8 14.36 13.96 0.77
CA LYS A 8 13.03 14.49 0.43
C LYS A 8 11.92 13.76 1.18
N ILE A 9 12.02 12.45 1.32
CA ILE A 9 11.06 11.63 2.09
C ILE A 9 11.10 12.02 3.56
N GLU A 10 12.30 12.10 4.15
CA GLU A 10 12.47 12.51 5.54
C GLU A 10 11.87 13.91 5.78
N SER A 11 12.22 14.88 4.93
CA SER A 11 11.69 16.25 5.04
C SER A 11 10.16 16.30 4.89
N ALA A 12 9.57 15.50 3.98
CA ALA A 12 8.13 15.42 3.83
C ALA A 12 7.46 14.84 5.09
N MET A 13 8.01 13.77 5.65
CA MET A 13 7.51 13.19 6.89
C MET A 13 7.62 14.16 8.06
N SER A 14 8.73 14.89 8.20
CA SER A 14 8.88 15.91 9.24
C SER A 14 7.85 17.03 9.12
N ARG A 15 7.51 17.46 7.90
CA ARG A 15 6.47 18.48 7.67
C ARG A 15 5.09 17.97 8.06
N ILE A 16 4.72 16.77 7.59
CA ILE A 16 3.45 16.14 7.96
C ILE A 16 3.32 16.01 9.48
N MET A 17 4.39 15.60 10.16
CA MET A 17 4.39 15.50 11.63
C MET A 17 4.27 16.87 12.31
N GLY A 18 4.83 17.93 11.71
CA GLY A 18 4.74 19.30 12.20
C GLY A 18 3.35 19.94 12.04
N ASP A 19 2.49 19.39 11.19
CA ASP A 19 1.12 19.86 11.02
C ASP A 19 0.20 19.45 12.20
N PHE A 20 0.62 18.48 13.03
CA PHE A 20 -0.16 18.02 14.19
C PHE A 20 0.15 18.80 15.49
N PRO A 21 -0.86 19.07 16.34
CA PRO A 21 -2.27 18.77 16.14
C PRO A 21 -2.89 19.71 15.10
N LEU A 22 -3.75 19.15 14.26
CA LEU A 22 -4.51 19.95 13.31
C LEU A 22 -5.56 20.80 14.05
N ASP A 23 -5.85 21.99 13.54
CA ASP A 23 -6.88 22.89 14.08
C ASP A 23 -8.29 22.40 13.70
N MET A 24 -8.70 21.29 14.32
CA MET A 24 -9.96 20.57 14.09
C MET A 24 -10.39 19.83 15.37
N LYS A 25 -11.56 19.20 15.36
CA LYS A 25 -12.02 18.40 16.50
C LYS A 25 -11.10 17.20 16.71
N GLU A 26 -11.02 16.72 17.94
CA GLU A 26 -10.20 15.56 18.32
C GLU A 26 -10.46 14.34 17.41
N GLU A 27 -11.73 14.00 17.20
CA GLU A 27 -12.13 12.86 16.36
C GLU A 27 -11.76 13.02 14.87
N GLU A 28 -11.70 14.26 14.38
CA GLU A 28 -11.27 14.59 13.01
C GLU A 28 -9.74 14.44 12.89
N SER A 29 -9.02 14.90 13.92
CA SER A 29 -7.57 14.81 14.04
C SER A 29 -7.11 13.34 14.15
N ASP A 30 -7.80 12.55 14.97
CA ASP A 30 -7.53 11.12 15.15
C ASP A 30 -7.79 10.35 13.86
N PHE A 31 -8.90 10.62 13.17
CA PHE A 31 -9.16 10.01 11.87
C PHE A 31 -8.04 10.31 10.86
N SER A 32 -7.50 11.55 10.84
CA SER A 32 -6.38 11.90 9.96
C SER A 32 -5.09 11.15 10.31
N LYS A 33 -4.80 10.95 11.60
CA LYS A 33 -3.61 10.19 12.06
C LYS A 33 -3.75 8.70 11.75
N ASP A 34 -4.91 8.13 12.03
CA ASP A 34 -5.26 6.74 11.73
C ASP A 34 -5.12 6.45 10.23
N LEU A 35 -5.56 7.39 9.38
CA LEU A 35 -5.44 7.29 7.93
C LEU A 35 -3.98 7.31 7.48
N LEU A 36 -3.17 8.21 8.03
CA LEU A 36 -1.73 8.26 7.75
C LEU A 36 -1.02 6.96 8.17
N LEU A 37 -1.35 6.44 9.35
CA LEU A 37 -0.80 5.17 9.84
C LEU A 37 -1.10 4.01 8.89
N LEU A 38 -2.35 3.91 8.42
CA LEU A 38 -2.75 2.90 7.44
C LEU A 38 -2.00 3.06 6.10
N PHE A 39 -1.85 4.28 5.59
CA PHE A 39 -1.09 4.54 4.36
C PHE A 39 0.38 4.11 4.48
N LEU A 40 1.02 4.41 5.60
CA LEU A 40 2.41 4.03 5.85
C LEU A 40 2.57 2.51 5.92
N TYR A 41 1.63 1.83 6.56
CA TYR A 41 1.59 0.37 6.60
C TYR A 41 1.42 -0.23 5.20
N GLU A 42 0.42 0.22 4.43
CA GLU A 42 0.18 -0.30 3.08
C GLU A 42 1.35 -0.03 2.13
N TYR A 43 2.01 1.12 2.25
CA TYR A 43 3.24 1.39 1.51
C TYR A 43 4.38 0.42 1.88
N ARG A 44 4.54 0.12 3.18
CA ARG A 44 5.51 -0.88 3.63
C ARG A 44 5.21 -2.25 3.05
N MET A 45 3.95 -2.68 3.06
CA MET A 45 3.52 -3.97 2.50
C MET A 45 3.73 -4.01 0.98
N PHE A 46 3.40 -2.93 0.28
CA PHE A 46 3.69 -2.80 -1.15
C PHE A 46 5.18 -2.97 -1.43
N ASN A 47 6.07 -2.34 -0.67
CA ASN A 47 7.51 -2.50 -0.88
C ASN A 47 7.97 -3.95 -0.75
N GLN A 48 7.38 -4.72 0.17
CA GLN A 48 7.69 -6.14 0.33
C GLN A 48 7.23 -6.93 -0.90
N SER A 49 5.96 -6.81 -1.28
CA SER A 49 5.40 -7.49 -2.46
C SER A 49 6.10 -7.09 -3.76
N PHE A 50 6.35 -5.80 -3.96
CA PHE A 50 7.03 -5.27 -5.13
C PHE A 50 8.47 -5.76 -5.20
N THR A 51 9.20 -5.79 -4.08
CA THR A 51 10.57 -6.32 -4.04
C THR A 51 10.59 -7.81 -4.38
N HIS A 52 9.63 -8.58 -3.86
CA HIS A 52 9.50 -10.00 -4.20
C HIS A 52 9.20 -10.18 -5.69
N ALA A 53 8.17 -9.51 -6.20
CA ALA A 53 7.79 -9.56 -7.61
C ALA A 53 8.93 -9.18 -8.55
N ALA A 54 9.68 -8.12 -8.23
CA ALA A 54 10.81 -7.68 -9.04
C ALA A 54 11.98 -8.66 -9.04
N LYS A 55 12.19 -9.41 -7.95
CA LYS A 55 13.25 -10.42 -7.85
C LYS A 55 12.88 -11.71 -8.57
N GLU A 56 11.65 -12.19 -8.36
CA GLU A 56 11.20 -13.49 -8.86
C GLU A 56 10.65 -13.42 -10.30
N TYR A 57 9.95 -12.34 -10.65
CA TYR A 57 9.24 -12.21 -11.93
C TYR A 57 9.72 -11.03 -12.78
N GLY A 58 10.54 -10.13 -12.22
CA GLY A 58 11.14 -9.02 -12.98
C GLY A 58 12.29 -9.45 -13.91
N LYS A 59 12.66 -10.72 -13.89
CA LYS A 59 13.72 -11.33 -14.70
C LYS A 59 13.27 -12.69 -15.21
N GLY A 60 13.85 -13.13 -16.32
CA GLY A 60 13.65 -14.49 -16.81
C GLY A 60 14.55 -15.51 -16.10
N GLY A 61 14.22 -16.79 -16.24
CA GLY A 61 15.02 -17.91 -15.76
C GLY A 61 14.33 -19.27 -15.94
N ASP A 62 15.12 -20.34 -15.87
CA ASP A 62 14.68 -21.72 -16.15
C ASP A 62 13.43 -22.14 -15.35
N PHE A 63 13.30 -21.66 -14.11
CA PHE A 63 12.12 -21.90 -13.28
C PHE A 63 10.85 -21.25 -13.85
N ASN A 64 10.91 -19.97 -14.20
CA ASN A 64 9.76 -19.24 -14.74
C ASN A 64 9.36 -19.77 -16.12
N GLU A 65 10.33 -20.11 -16.97
CA GLU A 65 10.06 -20.75 -18.25
C GLU A 65 9.37 -22.11 -18.06
N ALA A 66 9.87 -22.95 -17.15
CA ALA A 66 9.25 -24.24 -16.84
C ALA A 66 7.82 -24.06 -16.28
N MET A 67 7.63 -23.14 -15.34
CA MET A 67 6.32 -22.87 -14.75
C MET A 67 5.33 -22.30 -15.75
N SER A 68 5.77 -21.44 -16.68
CA SER A 68 4.91 -20.91 -17.75
C SER A 68 4.31 -22.04 -18.59
N LYS A 69 5.12 -23.03 -18.97
CA LYS A 69 4.68 -24.21 -19.73
C LYS A 69 3.74 -25.10 -18.91
N VAL A 70 4.09 -25.36 -17.64
CA VAL A 70 3.27 -26.20 -16.73
C VAL A 70 1.89 -25.58 -16.49
N MET A 71 1.82 -24.25 -16.36
CA MET A 71 0.57 -23.53 -16.12
C MET A 71 -0.19 -23.17 -17.41
N GLY A 72 0.39 -23.45 -18.59
CA GLY A 72 -0.26 -23.23 -19.89
C GLY A 72 -0.27 -21.78 -20.37
N PHE A 73 0.66 -20.94 -19.90
CA PHE A 73 0.88 -19.60 -20.45
C PHE A 73 1.53 -19.69 -21.83
N GLU A 74 1.27 -18.70 -22.70
CA GLU A 74 1.81 -18.63 -24.05
C GLU A 74 3.31 -18.34 -24.05
N SER A 75 3.80 -17.65 -23.01
CA SER A 75 5.22 -17.35 -22.84
C SER A 75 5.61 -17.16 -21.37
N GLU A 76 6.91 -17.27 -21.11
CA GLU A 76 7.50 -16.89 -19.82
C GLU A 76 7.18 -15.44 -19.45
N GLN A 77 7.20 -14.54 -20.44
CA GLN A 77 6.91 -13.13 -20.21
C GLN A 77 5.47 -12.91 -19.76
N GLU A 78 4.50 -13.60 -20.36
CA GLU A 78 3.11 -13.55 -19.93
C GLU A 78 2.95 -14.04 -18.49
N PHE A 79 3.54 -15.20 -18.17
CA PHE A 79 3.56 -15.75 -16.82
C PHE A 79 4.12 -14.74 -15.81
N ASN A 80 5.30 -14.17 -16.10
CA ASN A 80 5.96 -13.20 -15.26
C ASN A 80 5.10 -11.94 -15.03
N ASN A 81 4.46 -11.42 -16.08
CA ASN A 81 3.59 -10.25 -15.96
C ASN A 81 2.38 -10.52 -15.07
N VAL A 82 1.74 -11.69 -15.23
CA VAL A 82 0.56 -12.07 -14.44
C VAL A 82 0.95 -12.28 -12.97
N MET A 83 2.06 -12.96 -12.71
CA MET A 83 2.55 -13.18 -11.35
C MET A 83 3.01 -11.89 -10.68
N PHE A 84 3.70 -11.01 -11.41
CA PHE A 84 4.06 -9.69 -10.91
C PHE A 84 2.81 -8.88 -10.53
N LEU A 85 1.82 -8.84 -11.43
CA LEU A 85 0.57 -8.12 -11.17
C LEU A 85 -0.16 -8.69 -9.94
N ARG A 86 -0.19 -10.02 -9.81
CA ARG A 86 -0.79 -10.70 -8.65
C ARG A 86 -0.17 -10.24 -7.33
N GLU A 87 1.16 -10.14 -7.27
CA GLU A 87 1.87 -9.72 -6.06
C GLU A 87 1.52 -8.28 -5.67
N VAL A 88 1.40 -7.37 -6.63
CA VAL A 88 1.08 -5.96 -6.36
C VAL A 88 -0.42 -5.68 -6.23
N MET A 89 -1.28 -6.61 -6.65
CA MET A 89 -2.74 -6.43 -6.67
C MET A 89 -3.31 -6.14 -5.28
N ARG A 90 -2.72 -6.70 -4.22
CA ARG A 90 -3.13 -6.40 -2.84
C ARG A 90 -3.08 -4.89 -2.56
N PHE A 91 -2.01 -4.20 -2.95
CA PHE A 91 -1.87 -2.77 -2.71
C PHE A 91 -2.94 -1.96 -3.45
N ILE A 92 -3.28 -2.33 -4.69
CA ILE A 92 -4.35 -1.69 -5.45
C ILE A 92 -5.68 -1.81 -4.69
N ASN A 93 -6.01 -2.99 -4.19
CA ASN A 93 -7.24 -3.22 -3.43
C ASN A 93 -7.25 -2.40 -2.13
N SER A 94 -6.17 -2.41 -1.36
CA SER A 94 -6.07 -1.60 -0.12
C SER A 94 -6.24 -0.11 -0.40
N THR A 95 -5.64 0.43 -1.47
CA THR A 95 -5.79 1.85 -1.81
C THR A 95 -7.22 2.21 -2.23
N SER A 96 -7.94 1.29 -2.90
CA SER A 96 -9.36 1.47 -3.21
C SER A 96 -10.20 1.53 -1.94
N GLU A 97 -9.93 0.66 -0.98
CA GLU A 97 -10.64 0.62 0.30
C GLU A 97 -10.40 1.90 1.12
N ILE A 98 -9.15 2.38 1.18
CA ILE A 98 -8.81 3.66 1.82
C ILE A 98 -9.56 4.81 1.13
N SER A 99 -9.61 4.82 -0.21
CA SER A 99 -10.36 5.84 -0.96
C SER A 99 -11.84 5.84 -0.58
N ASP A 100 -12.45 4.67 -0.44
CA ASP A 100 -13.85 4.54 -0.05
C ASP A 100 -14.10 4.98 1.39
N ILE A 101 -13.18 4.72 2.33
CA ILE A 101 -13.27 5.23 3.70
C ILE A 101 -13.32 6.77 3.72
N VAL A 102 -12.43 7.42 2.96
CA VAL A 102 -12.40 8.89 2.86
C VAL A 102 -13.70 9.43 2.27
N ARG A 103 -14.25 8.77 1.23
CA ARG A 103 -15.55 9.16 0.65
C ARG A 103 -16.71 8.99 1.63
N VAL A 104 -16.73 7.89 2.38
CA VAL A 104 -17.77 7.60 3.36
C VAL A 104 -17.75 8.64 4.48
N TYR A 105 -16.57 9.11 4.89
CA TYR A 105 -16.44 10.10 5.97
C TYR A 105 -17.30 11.34 5.74
N ALA A 106 -17.35 11.86 4.50
CA ALA A 106 -18.14 13.04 4.15
C ALA A 106 -19.65 12.89 4.38
N LYS A 107 -20.18 11.66 4.39
CA LYS A 107 -21.61 11.36 4.56
C LYS A 107 -21.94 10.68 5.87
N GLN A 108 -21.02 9.86 6.38
CA GLN A 108 -21.19 8.99 7.55
C GLN A 108 -19.84 8.88 8.31
N PRO A 109 -19.44 9.92 9.07
CA PRO A 109 -18.15 9.96 9.78
C PRO A 109 -17.95 8.78 10.73
N GLU A 110 -18.98 8.40 11.49
CA GLU A 110 -18.90 7.26 12.42
C GLU A 110 -18.58 5.95 11.71
N LEU A 111 -19.27 5.67 10.60
CA LEU A 111 -19.03 4.46 9.82
C LEU A 111 -17.62 4.43 9.23
N ALA A 112 -17.14 5.56 8.72
CA ALA A 112 -15.77 5.68 8.21
C ALA A 112 -14.73 5.41 9.30
N ARG A 113 -14.92 5.99 10.51
CA ARG A 113 -14.05 5.75 11.66
C ARG A 113 -14.06 4.30 12.11
N THR A 114 -15.23 3.66 12.18
CA THR A 114 -15.32 2.23 12.52
C THR A 114 -14.60 1.37 11.49
N ARG A 115 -14.80 1.61 10.19
CA ARG A 115 -14.11 0.86 9.13
C ARG A 115 -12.60 1.02 9.23
N LEU A 116 -12.11 2.25 9.40
CA LEU A 116 -10.69 2.52 9.54
C LEU A 116 -10.09 1.81 10.78
N LYS A 117 -10.76 1.89 11.93
CA LYS A 117 -10.32 1.19 13.15
C LYS A 117 -10.27 -0.33 12.99
N ASN A 118 -11.23 -0.91 12.27
CA ASN A 118 -11.22 -2.34 11.98
C ASN A 118 -10.00 -2.74 11.15
N LEU A 119 -9.68 -1.99 10.08
CA LEU A 119 -8.50 -2.25 9.26
C LEU A 119 -7.19 -2.09 10.04
N LEU A 120 -7.07 -1.05 10.86
CA LEU A 120 -5.92 -0.89 11.75
C LEU A 120 -5.78 -2.11 12.69
N SER A 121 -6.89 -2.56 13.28
CA SER A 121 -6.90 -3.73 14.17
C SER A 121 -6.50 -5.02 13.45
N GLU A 122 -6.98 -5.24 12.22
CA GLU A 122 -6.60 -6.39 11.38
C GLU A 122 -5.09 -6.42 11.08
N HIS A 123 -4.45 -5.24 11.06
CA HIS A 123 -3.02 -5.09 10.84
C HIS A 123 -2.19 -4.96 12.12
N SER A 124 -2.83 -5.07 13.29
CA SER A 124 -2.20 -4.85 14.61
C SER A 124 -1.52 -3.48 14.74
N LEU A 125 -2.16 -2.44 14.20
CA LEU A 125 -1.73 -1.04 14.25
C LEU A 125 -2.44 -0.25 15.34
#